data_AF-A0A0P9DUX0-F1
#
_entry.id   AF-A0A0P9DUX0-F1
#
_cell.length_a   1.000
_cell.length_b   1.000
_cell.length_c   1.000
_cell.angle_alpha   90.00
_cell.angle_beta   90.00
_cell.angle_gamma   90.00
#
_symmetry.space_group_name_H-M   'P 1'
#
loop_
_entity.id
_entity.type
_entity.pdbx_description
1 polymer ?
#
loop_
_entity_poly.entity_id
_entity_poly.type
_entity_poly.pdbx_seq_one_letter_code
_entity_poly.pdbx_strand_id
1 'polypeptide(L)'
;MVGLEILKVFYSPFKAFEEIVKKPDAKGPLLIFGLVLLATMGAQYVNASKIFLETETPGEYACLLTRDVFSGYLIQSLTNTAFSFIVNWVMYSALLLLIIRFFRVETGPWQVFFIITGYVFSVTIIYVLANALLISTLPTLRLPLKAWNPITDEEKKAAQIIINQIYQEGWGPNLAYQVGIYFSYTIDLWIAGLMAIAIHFSHELPWRKAVYASVIATVINLFLRSFILG
;
A
#
# COMPACT_ATOMS: atom_id res chain seq x y z
N MET A 1 18.16 16.80 4.70
CA MET A 1 17.83 16.68 3.26
C MET A 1 17.10 15.35 3.06
N VAL A 2 15.93 15.19 3.69
CA VAL A 2 15.23 13.90 3.83
C VAL A 2 14.57 13.45 2.52
N GLY A 3 14.07 14.39 1.71
CA GLY A 3 13.43 14.08 0.43
C GLY A 3 14.35 13.43 -0.61
N LEU A 4 15.64 13.81 -0.64
CA LEU A 4 16.60 13.22 -1.58
C LEU A 4 16.91 11.76 -1.24
N GLU A 5 16.97 11.43 0.06
CA GLU A 5 17.19 10.06 0.54
C GLU A 5 16.05 9.13 0.11
N ILE A 6 14.80 9.58 0.22
CA ILE A 6 13.62 8.83 -0.24
C ILE A 6 13.72 8.54 -1.74
N LEU A 7 14.03 9.54 -2.57
CA LEU A 7 14.18 9.35 -4.01
C LEU A 7 15.32 8.37 -4.35
N LYS A 8 16.40 8.42 -3.57
CA LYS A 8 17.58 7.57 -3.75
C LYS A 8 17.31 6.10 -3.50
N VAL A 9 16.34 5.77 -2.64
CA VAL A 9 15.86 4.38 -2.46
C VAL A 9 15.44 3.76 -3.79
N PHE A 10 14.89 4.56 -4.72
CA PHE A 10 14.40 4.06 -6.00
C PHE A 10 15.49 3.90 -7.06
N TYR A 11 16.36 4.89 -7.24
CA TYR A 11 17.36 4.87 -8.33
C TYR A 11 18.73 4.31 -7.91
N SER A 12 19.06 4.29 -6.61
CA SER A 12 20.35 3.83 -6.10
C SER A 12 20.21 3.21 -4.70
N PRO A 13 19.43 2.12 -4.56
CA PRO A 13 19.03 1.56 -3.26
C PRO A 13 20.21 1.19 -2.37
N PHE A 14 21.29 0.62 -2.91
CA PHE A 14 22.48 0.23 -2.13
C PHE A 14 23.12 1.44 -1.43
N LYS A 15 23.40 2.50 -2.19
CA LYS A 15 23.97 3.75 -1.65
C LYS A 15 22.99 4.45 -0.71
N ALA A 16 21.69 4.39 -1.00
CA ALA A 16 20.67 4.96 -0.13
C ALA A 16 20.70 4.29 1.26
N PHE A 17 20.62 2.96 1.32
CA PHE A 17 20.62 2.25 2.60
C PHE A 17 21.95 2.34 3.34
N GLU A 18 23.08 2.36 2.64
CA GLU A 18 24.37 2.63 3.26
C GLU A 18 24.40 3.99 3.98
N GLU A 19 23.86 5.05 3.35
CA GLU A 19 23.79 6.39 3.95
C GLU A 19 22.77 6.47 5.09
N ILE A 20 21.59 5.86 4.93
CA ILE A 20 20.52 5.83 5.94
C ILE A 20 21.00 5.10 7.20
N VAL A 21 21.73 3.99 7.06
CA VAL A 21 22.29 3.24 8.19
C VAL A 21 23.31 4.08 8.97
N LYS A 22 24.15 4.86 8.29
CA LYS A 22 25.15 5.73 8.93
C LYS A 22 24.52 6.88 9.72
N LYS A 23 23.36 7.38 9.28
CA LYS A 23 22.65 8.49 9.94
C LYS A 23 21.14 8.31 9.88
N PRO A 24 20.57 7.42 10.72
CA PRO A 24 19.13 7.16 10.70
C PRO A 24 18.35 8.38 11.20
N ASP A 25 17.36 8.83 10.42
CA ASP A 25 16.46 9.94 10.75
C ASP A 25 15.00 9.48 10.67
N ALA A 26 14.30 9.51 11.80
CA ALA A 26 12.89 9.15 11.90
C ALA A 26 11.96 10.08 11.09
N LYS A 27 12.42 11.27 10.71
CA LYS A 27 11.67 12.18 9.83
C LYS A 27 11.40 11.56 8.45
N GLY A 28 12.25 10.64 7.99
CA GLY A 28 12.07 9.96 6.70
C GLY A 28 10.81 9.10 6.64
N PRO A 29 10.69 8.07 7.50
CA PRO A 29 9.48 7.25 7.55
C PRO A 29 8.20 8.05 7.81
N LEU A 30 8.26 9.09 8.65
CA LEU A 30 7.12 9.98 8.89
C LEU A 30 6.73 10.79 7.64
N LEU A 31 7.72 11.29 6.88
CA LEU A 31 7.48 11.96 5.62
C LEU A 31 6.90 10.98 4.58
N ILE A 32 7.42 9.76 4.50
CA ILE A 32 6.89 8.69 3.63
C ILE A 32 5.43 8.41 3.96
N PHE A 33 5.11 8.24 5.25
CA PHE A 33 3.73 8.03 5.70
C PHE A 33 2.81 9.17 5.24
N GLY A 34 3.20 10.43 5.47
CA GLY A 34 2.44 11.59 5.00
C GLY A 34 2.26 11.62 3.48
N LEU A 35 3.32 11.31 2.72
CA LEU A 35 3.27 11.25 1.25
C LEU A 35 2.36 10.11 0.74
N VAL A 36 2.35 8.95 1.42
CA VAL A 36 1.44 7.85 1.09
C VAL A 36 -0.01 8.27 1.30
N LEU A 37 -0.33 8.96 2.39
CA LEU A 37 -1.68 9.46 2.64
C LEU A 37 -2.10 10.52 1.60
N LEU A 38 -1.21 11.44 1.25
CA LEU A 38 -1.46 12.44 0.20
C LEU A 38 -1.66 11.79 -1.17
N ALA A 39 -0.82 10.82 -1.53
CA ALA A 39 -0.96 10.06 -2.78
C ALA A 39 -2.28 9.28 -2.80
N THR A 40 -2.68 8.71 -1.66
CA THR A 40 -3.94 7.97 -1.52
C THR A 40 -5.12 8.88 -1.68
N MET A 41 -5.10 10.07 -1.08
CA MET A 41 -6.13 11.08 -1.30
C MET A 41 -6.27 11.38 -2.79
N GLY A 42 -5.16 11.68 -3.49
CA GLY A 42 -5.17 11.90 -4.93
C GLY A 42 -5.71 10.71 -5.73
N ALA A 43 -5.32 9.48 -5.37
CA ALA A 43 -5.82 8.26 -5.99
C ALA A 43 -7.34 8.08 -5.80
N GLN A 44 -7.88 8.43 -4.63
CA GLN A 44 -9.31 8.37 -4.38
C GLN A 44 -10.10 9.42 -5.16
N TYR A 45 -9.53 10.61 -5.42
CA TYR A 45 -10.14 11.56 -6.34
C TYR A 45 -10.22 11.01 -7.77
N VAL A 46 -9.14 10.39 -8.26
CA VAL A 46 -9.14 9.74 -9.58
C VAL A 46 -10.17 8.62 -9.63
N ASN A 47 -10.19 7.75 -8.63
CA ASN A 47 -11.15 6.64 -8.55
C ASN A 47 -12.60 7.14 -8.51
N ALA A 48 -12.91 8.10 -7.64
CA ALA A 48 -14.25 8.65 -7.51
C ALA A 48 -14.71 9.39 -8.77
N SER A 49 -13.80 10.00 -9.54
CA SER A 49 -14.13 10.60 -10.85
C SER A 49 -14.62 9.59 -11.88
N LYS A 50 -14.32 8.30 -11.69
CA LYS A 50 -14.74 7.21 -12.56
C LYS A 50 -16.03 6.55 -12.09
N ILE A 51 -16.54 6.89 -10.91
CA ILE A 51 -17.73 6.25 -10.34
C ILE A 51 -18.89 7.24 -10.37
N PHE A 52 -19.96 6.84 -11.04
CA PHE A 52 -21.21 7.60 -11.11
C PHE A 52 -22.30 6.84 -10.36
N LEU A 53 -22.88 7.47 -9.35
CA LEU A 53 -23.97 6.91 -8.56
C LEU A 53 -25.31 7.36 -9.12
N GLU A 54 -26.27 6.45 -9.17
CA GLU A 54 -27.66 6.81 -9.46
C GLU A 54 -28.16 7.85 -8.44
N THR A 55 -29.00 8.78 -8.88
CA THR A 55 -29.65 9.76 -8.00
C THR A 55 -30.95 9.18 -7.43
N GLU A 56 -31.70 10.00 -6.69
CA GLU A 56 -33.06 9.61 -6.28
C GLU A 56 -34.02 9.54 -7.47
N THR A 57 -33.68 10.21 -8.58
CA THR A 57 -34.39 10.10 -9.86
C THR A 57 -33.87 8.88 -10.63
N PRO A 58 -34.70 7.87 -10.89
CA PRO A 58 -34.25 6.68 -11.61
C PRO A 58 -33.66 7.00 -13.00
N GLY A 59 -32.51 6.42 -13.31
CA GLY A 59 -31.81 6.61 -14.59
C GLY A 59 -30.97 7.89 -14.70
N GLU A 60 -30.99 8.77 -13.69
CA GLU A 60 -30.07 9.90 -13.58
C GLU A 60 -28.85 9.51 -12.75
N TYR A 61 -27.66 9.95 -13.18
CA TYR A 61 -26.39 9.59 -12.52
C TYR A 61 -25.56 10.84 -12.24
N ALA A 62 -24.99 10.89 -11.03
CA ALA A 62 -24.09 11.95 -10.61
C ALA A 62 -22.72 11.36 -10.22
N CYS A 63 -21.66 12.13 -10.47
CA CYS A 63 -20.30 11.74 -10.10
C CYS A 63 -20.19 11.58 -8.58
N LEU A 64 -19.49 10.54 -8.10
CA LEU A 64 -19.30 10.30 -6.67
C LEU A 64 -18.68 11.53 -5.98
N LEU A 65 -17.79 12.26 -6.66
CA LEU A 65 -17.14 13.46 -6.13
C LEU A 65 -18.10 14.58 -5.71
N THR A 66 -19.27 14.67 -6.35
CA THR A 66 -20.27 15.70 -6.05
C THR A 66 -21.28 15.25 -5.01
N ARG A 67 -21.14 14.02 -4.47
CA ARG A 67 -22.03 13.46 -3.46
C ARG A 67 -21.46 13.70 -2.08
N ASP A 68 -22.34 13.93 -1.11
CA ASP A 68 -22.06 14.05 0.31
C ASP A 68 -21.30 12.82 0.88
N VAL A 69 -21.60 11.63 0.33
CA VAL A 69 -20.97 10.36 0.72
C VAL A 69 -19.47 10.24 0.41
N PHE A 70 -18.92 11.08 -0.48
CA PHE A 70 -17.50 11.00 -0.86
C PHE A 70 -16.57 11.29 0.32
N SER A 71 -16.95 12.23 1.19
CA SER A 71 -16.14 12.58 2.36
C SER A 71 -15.93 11.39 3.30
N GLY A 72 -16.98 10.65 3.61
CA GLY A 72 -16.92 9.43 4.42
C GLY A 72 -16.10 8.34 3.74
N TYR A 73 -16.27 8.15 2.44
CA TYR A 73 -15.48 7.21 1.64
C TYR A 73 -13.97 7.55 1.67
N LEU A 74 -13.63 8.84 1.51
CA LEU A 74 -12.25 9.31 1.57
C LEU A 74 -11.63 9.09 2.95
N ILE A 75 -12.34 9.45 4.02
CA ILE A 75 -11.87 9.25 5.40
C ILE A 75 -11.64 7.76 5.68
N GLN A 76 -12.57 6.90 5.28
CA GLN A 76 -12.43 5.45 5.43
C GLN A 76 -11.21 4.94 4.67
N SER A 77 -10.99 5.39 3.43
CA SER A 77 -9.83 4.98 2.64
C SER A 77 -8.51 5.44 3.26
N LEU A 78 -8.44 6.68 3.76
CA LEU A 78 -7.24 7.21 4.41
C LEU A 78 -6.96 6.45 5.72
N THR A 79 -8.00 6.16 6.49
CA THR A 79 -7.90 5.37 7.73
C THR A 79 -7.39 3.96 7.44
N ASN A 80 -7.98 3.26 6.45
CA ASN A 80 -7.56 1.93 6.05
C ASN A 80 -6.11 1.92 5.55
N THR A 81 -5.71 2.95 4.82
CA THR A 81 -4.33 3.08 4.31
C THR A 81 -3.35 3.35 5.44
N ALA A 82 -3.69 4.26 6.35
CA ALA A 82 -2.87 4.56 7.52
C ALA A 82 -2.66 3.31 8.37
N PHE A 83 -3.75 2.61 8.68
CA PHE A 83 -3.73 1.36 9.44
C PHE A 83 -2.89 0.29 8.73
N SER A 84 -3.13 0.05 7.44
CA SER A 84 -2.38 -0.94 6.66
C SER A 84 -0.90 -0.62 6.59
N PHE A 85 -0.53 0.65 6.42
CA PHE A 85 0.87 1.09 6.40
C PHE A 85 1.55 0.80 7.74
N ILE A 86 0.94 1.23 8.86
CA ILE A 86 1.50 1.06 10.20
C ILE A 86 1.63 -0.42 10.55
N VAL A 87 0.58 -1.22 10.30
CA VAL A 87 0.60 -2.66 10.57
C VAL A 87 1.68 -3.35 9.77
N ASN A 88 1.76 -3.12 8.45
CA ASN A 88 2.80 -3.75 7.64
C ASN A 88 4.21 -3.32 8.07
N TRP A 89 4.40 -2.04 8.37
CA TRP A 89 5.69 -1.53 8.83
C TRP A 89 6.12 -2.18 10.14
N VAL A 90 5.23 -2.24 11.13
CA VAL A 90 5.51 -2.87 12.42
C VAL A 90 5.74 -4.37 12.28
N MET A 91 4.89 -5.08 11.52
CA MET A 91 5.03 -6.52 11.31
C MET A 91 6.34 -6.89 10.62
N TYR A 92 6.68 -6.23 9.50
CA TYR A 92 7.94 -6.49 8.81
C TYR A 92 9.15 -6.21 9.71
N SER A 93 9.12 -5.09 10.44
CA SER A 93 10.20 -4.75 11.38
C SER A 93 10.36 -5.82 12.47
N ALA A 94 9.25 -6.26 13.07
CA ALA A 94 9.26 -7.26 14.13
C ALA A 94 9.72 -8.63 13.62
N LEU A 95 9.17 -9.10 12.50
CA LEU A 95 9.53 -10.39 11.89
C LEU A 95 11.01 -10.44 11.53
N LEU A 96 11.53 -9.39 10.90
CA LEU A 96 12.93 -9.33 10.53
C LEU A 96 13.86 -9.31 11.74
N LEU A 97 13.52 -8.56 12.80
CA LEU A 97 14.29 -8.58 14.05
C LEU A 97 14.33 -9.99 14.67
N LEU A 98 13.20 -10.71 14.67
CA LEU A 98 13.15 -12.09 15.16
C LEU A 98 14.05 -13.02 14.33
N ILE A 99 14.03 -12.90 13.01
CA ILE A 99 14.84 -13.72 12.11
C ILE A 99 16.34 -13.39 12.25
N ILE A 100 16.69 -12.11 12.38
CA ILE A 100 18.09 -11.69 12.60
C ILE A 100 18.60 -12.24 13.94
N ARG A 101 17.79 -12.19 15.00
CA ARG A 101 18.11 -12.81 16.29
C ARG A 101 18.27 -14.32 16.18
N PHE A 102 17.46 -14.98 15.36
CA PHE A 102 17.63 -16.42 15.08
C PHE A 102 19.00 -16.72 14.45
N PHE A 103 19.52 -15.85 13.59
CA PHE A 103 20.88 -15.96 13.05
C PHE A 103 22.01 -15.61 14.04
N ARG A 104 21.66 -15.28 15.30
CA ARG A 104 22.59 -14.87 16.38
C ARG A 104 23.47 -13.67 15.99
N VAL A 105 22.94 -12.78 15.16
CA VAL A 105 23.61 -11.52 14.83
C VAL A 105 23.28 -10.50 15.91
N GLU A 106 24.29 -9.77 16.37
CA GLU A 106 24.09 -8.67 17.31
C GLU A 106 23.19 -7.62 16.66
N THR A 107 22.01 -7.44 17.24
CA THR A 107 21.09 -6.40 16.81
C THR A 107 21.50 -5.12 17.51
N GLY A 108 21.90 -4.11 16.74
CA GLY A 108 22.04 -2.75 17.24
C GLY A 108 20.71 -2.21 17.80
N PRO A 109 20.60 -0.90 18.10
CA PRO A 109 19.38 -0.33 18.62
C PRO A 109 18.19 -0.61 17.68
N TRP A 110 17.17 -1.32 18.16
CA TRP A 110 16.00 -1.74 17.36
C TRP A 110 15.29 -0.55 16.67
N GLN A 111 15.39 0.64 17.26
CA GLN A 111 14.87 1.90 16.71
C GLN A 111 15.51 2.26 15.37
N VAL A 112 16.82 2.04 15.21
CA VAL A 112 17.55 2.30 13.96
C VAL A 112 17.01 1.39 12.86
N PHE A 113 16.80 0.11 13.18
CA PHE A 113 16.22 -0.85 12.25
C PHE A 113 14.76 -0.49 11.87
N PHE A 114 13.97 -0.04 12.84
CA PHE A 114 12.61 0.44 12.60
C PHE A 114 12.58 1.65 11.66
N ILE A 115 13.55 2.57 11.78
CA ILE A 115 13.68 3.71 10.86
C ILE A 115 14.04 3.23 9.45
N ILE A 116 15.04 2.36 9.33
CA ILE A 116 15.52 1.84 8.04
C ILE A 116 14.41 1.10 7.28
N THR A 117 13.68 0.22 7.97
CA THR A 117 12.54 -0.50 7.38
C THR A 117 11.43 0.47 6.94
N GLY A 118 11.22 1.57 7.66
CA GLY A 118 10.28 2.62 7.26
C GLY A 118 10.63 3.27 5.92
N TYR A 119 11.91 3.41 5.60
CA TYR A 119 12.35 3.92 4.28
C TYR A 119 12.00 2.96 3.13
N VAL A 120 11.98 1.66 3.37
CA VAL A 120 11.60 0.66 2.35
C VAL A 120 10.15 0.86 1.91
N PHE A 121 9.26 1.24 2.83
CA PHE A 121 7.84 1.49 2.51
C PHE A 121 7.60 2.71 1.63
N SER A 122 8.63 3.48 1.26
CA SER A 122 8.55 4.51 0.21
C SER A 122 8.03 3.96 -1.12
N VAL A 123 8.25 2.68 -1.43
CA VAL A 123 7.70 1.99 -2.60
C VAL A 123 6.16 2.05 -2.65
N THR A 124 5.50 2.16 -1.50
CA THR A 124 4.04 2.33 -1.42
C THR A 124 3.57 3.60 -2.13
N ILE A 125 4.38 4.66 -2.16
CA ILE A 125 4.07 5.89 -2.89
C ILE A 125 3.96 5.59 -4.39
N ILE A 126 4.94 4.86 -4.94
CA ILE A 126 4.94 4.46 -6.35
C ILE A 126 3.75 3.56 -6.64
N TYR A 127 3.46 2.60 -5.76
CA TYR A 127 2.32 1.72 -5.90
C TYR A 127 1.01 2.51 -6.03
N VAL A 128 0.75 3.43 -5.10
CA VAL A 128 -0.48 4.22 -5.07
C VAL A 128 -0.59 5.11 -6.31
N LEU A 129 0.49 5.78 -6.71
CA LEU A 129 0.50 6.64 -7.89
C LEU A 129 0.31 5.86 -9.19
N ALA A 130 1.00 4.72 -9.34
CA ALA A 130 0.84 3.87 -10.51
C ALA A 130 -0.57 3.28 -10.59
N ASN A 131 -1.16 2.87 -9.45
CA ASN A 131 -2.53 2.38 -9.43
C ASN A 131 -3.53 3.50 -9.79
N ALA A 132 -3.33 4.71 -9.28
CA ALA A 132 -4.13 5.87 -9.68
C ALA A 132 -4.06 6.14 -11.20
N LEU A 133 -2.86 6.05 -11.79
CA LEU A 133 -2.67 6.17 -13.23
C LEU A 133 -3.40 5.06 -14.00
N LEU A 134 -3.30 3.80 -13.56
CA LEU A 134 -4.04 2.69 -14.18
C LEU A 134 -5.55 2.95 -14.14
N ILE A 135 -6.10 3.31 -12.97
CA ILE A 135 -7.53 3.62 -12.80
C ILE A 135 -7.95 4.80 -13.68
N SER A 136 -7.08 5.81 -13.87
CA SER A 136 -7.40 6.96 -14.72
C SER A 136 -7.70 6.58 -16.18
N THR A 137 -7.15 5.46 -16.66
CA THR A 137 -7.39 4.93 -18.02
C THR A 137 -8.67 4.12 -18.15
N LEU A 138 -9.30 3.74 -17.04
CA LEU A 138 -10.50 2.91 -17.04
C LEU A 138 -11.74 3.71 -17.46
N PRO A 139 -12.74 3.04 -18.06
CA PRO A 139 -14.02 3.66 -18.37
C PRO A 139 -14.78 4.02 -17.10
N THR A 140 -15.78 4.88 -17.21
CA THR A 140 -16.63 5.23 -16.07
C THR A 140 -17.58 4.07 -15.74
N LEU A 141 -17.85 3.87 -14.45
CA LEU A 141 -18.81 2.91 -13.94
C LEU A 141 -20.08 3.64 -13.48
N ARG A 142 -21.23 2.99 -13.70
CA ARG A 142 -22.53 3.44 -13.21
C ARG A 142 -23.00 2.46 -12.15
N LEU A 143 -23.19 2.94 -10.93
CA LEU A 143 -23.59 2.12 -9.79
C LEU A 143 -24.98 2.54 -9.29
N PRO A 144 -25.83 1.59 -8.90
CA PRO A 144 -27.09 1.92 -8.25
C PRO A 144 -26.84 2.51 -6.86
N LEU A 145 -27.61 3.53 -6.47
CA LEU A 145 -27.43 4.23 -5.20
C LEU A 145 -27.52 3.30 -3.99
N LYS A 146 -28.44 2.33 -4.04
CA LYS A 146 -28.66 1.34 -2.98
C LYS A 146 -27.45 0.46 -2.70
N ALA A 147 -26.55 0.28 -3.67
CA ALA A 147 -25.32 -0.47 -3.45
C ALA A 147 -24.27 0.32 -2.67
N TRP A 148 -24.38 1.65 -2.60
CA TRP A 148 -23.37 2.48 -1.93
C TRP A 148 -23.69 2.77 -0.45
N ASN A 149 -24.97 2.72 -0.05
CA ASN A 149 -25.39 2.94 1.34
C ASN A 149 -26.29 1.82 1.87
N PRO A 150 -25.77 0.58 2.01
CA PRO A 150 -26.52 -0.52 2.59
C PRO A 150 -26.73 -0.32 4.11
N ILE A 151 -27.96 -0.51 4.59
CA ILE A 151 -28.33 -0.27 5.99
C ILE A 151 -28.17 -1.56 6.81
N THR A 152 -28.58 -2.69 6.23
CA THR A 152 -28.53 -4.01 6.86
C THR A 152 -27.34 -4.84 6.38
N ASP A 153 -26.95 -5.86 7.13
CA ASP A 153 -25.84 -6.74 6.75
C ASP A 153 -26.16 -7.61 5.51
N GLU A 154 -27.44 -7.93 5.29
CA GLU A 154 -27.90 -8.61 4.08
C GLU A 154 -27.76 -7.69 2.86
N GLU A 155 -28.18 -6.42 3.00
CA GLU A 155 -27.99 -5.41 1.96
C GLU A 155 -26.52 -5.16 1.67
N LYS A 156 -25.63 -5.16 2.67
CA LYS A 156 -24.18 -5.03 2.45
C LYS A 156 -23.64 -6.15 1.58
N LYS A 157 -24.04 -7.40 1.84
CA LYS A 157 -23.62 -8.54 1.03
C LYS A 157 -24.15 -8.45 -0.40
N ALA A 158 -25.44 -8.12 -0.55
CA ALA A 158 -26.06 -7.96 -1.86
C ALA A 158 -25.41 -6.82 -2.65
N ALA A 159 -25.17 -5.68 -2.01
CA ALA A 159 -24.47 -4.53 -2.56
C ALA A 159 -23.05 -4.90 -3.02
N GLN A 160 -22.29 -5.64 -2.20
CA GLN A 160 -20.95 -6.08 -2.56
C GLN A 160 -20.96 -6.98 -3.80
N ILE A 161 -21.94 -7.89 -3.92
CA ILE A 161 -22.07 -8.76 -5.10
C ILE A 161 -22.34 -7.93 -6.35
N ILE A 162 -23.30 -7.01 -6.28
CA ILE A 162 -23.67 -6.13 -7.41
C ILE A 162 -22.48 -5.25 -7.81
N ILE A 163 -21.80 -4.63 -6.85
CA ILE A 163 -20.61 -3.82 -7.09
C ILE A 163 -19.54 -4.67 -7.77
N ASN A 164 -19.18 -5.82 -7.20
CA ASN A 164 -18.16 -6.69 -7.77
C ASN A 164 -18.51 -7.09 -9.21
N GLN A 165 -19.77 -7.42 -9.49
CA GLN A 165 -20.22 -7.75 -10.84
C GLN A 165 -20.03 -6.57 -11.80
N ILE A 166 -20.46 -5.35 -11.43
CA ILE A 166 -20.30 -4.15 -12.27
C ILE A 166 -18.83 -3.84 -12.53
N TYR A 167 -17.95 -4.01 -11.52
CA TYR A 167 -16.51 -3.85 -11.70
C TYR A 167 -15.94 -4.90 -12.66
N GLN A 168 -16.35 -6.17 -12.54
CA GLN A 168 -15.87 -7.21 -13.45
C GLN A 168 -16.38 -7.03 -14.88
N GLU A 169 -17.62 -6.61 -15.07
CA GLU A 169 -18.17 -6.38 -16.40
C GLU A 169 -17.61 -5.09 -17.04
N GLY A 170 -17.50 -4.02 -16.26
CA GLY A 170 -17.06 -2.72 -16.75
C GLY A 170 -15.54 -2.56 -16.84
N TRP A 171 -14.81 -2.99 -15.82
CA TRP A 171 -13.34 -2.84 -15.75
C TRP A 171 -12.59 -4.13 -16.06
N GLY A 172 -13.14 -5.30 -15.74
CA GLY A 172 -12.50 -6.61 -15.93
C GLY A 172 -11.82 -6.86 -17.29
N PRO A 173 -12.44 -6.49 -18.43
CA PRO A 173 -11.83 -6.65 -19.75
C PRO A 173 -10.62 -5.75 -20.01
N ASN A 174 -10.42 -4.69 -19.22
CA ASN A 174 -9.35 -3.71 -19.46
C ASN A 174 -8.02 -4.19 -18.89
N LEU A 175 -6.96 -4.09 -19.70
CA LEU A 175 -5.61 -4.46 -19.28
C LEU A 175 -5.15 -3.69 -18.03
N ALA A 176 -5.51 -2.41 -17.91
CA ALA A 176 -5.15 -1.62 -16.74
C ALA A 176 -5.71 -2.19 -15.43
N TYR A 177 -6.94 -2.72 -15.47
CA TYR A 177 -7.56 -3.36 -14.31
C TYR A 177 -6.88 -4.71 -13.99
N GLN A 178 -6.62 -5.53 -15.01
CA GLN A 178 -5.94 -6.83 -14.85
C GLN A 178 -4.51 -6.67 -14.32
N VAL A 179 -3.74 -5.72 -14.87
CA VAL A 179 -2.39 -5.39 -14.38
C VAL A 179 -2.47 -4.90 -12.94
N GLY A 180 -3.44 -4.05 -12.60
CA GLY A 180 -3.64 -3.55 -11.24
C GLY A 180 -3.79 -4.66 -10.19
N ILE A 181 -4.47 -5.76 -10.53
CA ILE A 181 -4.63 -6.92 -9.64
C ILE A 181 -3.28 -7.53 -9.28
N TYR A 182 -2.43 -7.81 -10.27
CA TYR A 182 -1.13 -8.45 -10.06
C TYR A 182 -0.03 -7.49 -9.60
N PHE A 183 -0.23 -6.19 -9.78
CA PHE A 183 0.76 -5.17 -9.46
C PHE A 183 1.12 -5.16 -7.97
N SER A 184 0.15 -5.46 -7.10
CA SER A 184 0.37 -5.59 -5.65
C SER A 184 1.49 -6.61 -5.30
N TYR A 185 1.49 -7.78 -5.93
CA TYR A 185 2.53 -8.80 -5.71
C TYR A 185 3.91 -8.37 -6.21
N THR A 186 3.96 -7.59 -7.29
CA THR A 186 5.22 -7.04 -7.81
C THR A 186 5.84 -6.06 -6.80
N ILE A 187 4.99 -5.27 -6.12
CA ILE A 187 5.42 -4.37 -5.06
C ILE A 187 5.91 -5.14 -3.83
N ASP A 188 5.25 -6.23 -3.44
CA ASP A 188 5.72 -7.06 -2.33
C ASP A 188 7.10 -7.67 -2.61
N LEU A 189 7.36 -8.11 -3.84
CA LEU A 189 8.69 -8.59 -4.27
C LEU A 189 9.73 -7.45 -4.25
N TRP A 190 9.35 -6.24 -4.66
CA TRP A 190 10.25 -5.09 -4.60
C TRP A 190 10.59 -4.72 -3.14
N ILE A 191 9.60 -4.70 -2.26
CA ILE A 191 9.80 -4.51 -0.82
C ILE A 191 10.74 -5.58 -0.26
N ALA A 192 10.55 -6.85 -0.63
CA ALA A 192 11.45 -7.93 -0.21
C ALA A 192 12.90 -7.70 -0.69
N GLY A 193 13.08 -7.27 -1.95
CA GLY A 193 14.41 -6.93 -2.47
C GLY A 193 15.07 -5.80 -1.66
N LEU A 194 14.35 -4.72 -1.39
CA LEU A 194 14.86 -3.59 -0.61
C LEU A 194 15.10 -3.94 0.86
N MET A 195 14.25 -4.78 1.46
CA MET A 195 14.46 -5.29 2.82
C MET A 195 15.74 -6.12 2.90
N ALA A 196 16.03 -6.99 1.92
CA ALA A 196 17.28 -7.74 1.88
C ALA A 196 18.51 -6.80 1.83
N ILE A 197 18.45 -5.74 1.01
CA ILE A 197 19.50 -4.71 0.93
C ILE A 197 19.64 -3.99 2.28
N ALA A 198 18.53 -3.53 2.86
CA ALA A 198 18.50 -2.83 4.13
C ALA A 198 19.09 -3.67 5.28
N ILE A 199 18.76 -4.96 5.35
CA ILE A 199 19.30 -5.89 6.35
C ILE A 199 20.80 -6.11 6.14
N HIS A 200 21.24 -6.31 4.89
CA HIS A 200 22.65 -6.48 4.56
C HIS A 200 23.49 -5.32 5.08
N PHE A 201 23.08 -4.09 4.84
CA PHE A 201 23.84 -2.91 5.28
C PHE A 201 23.67 -2.61 6.77
N SER A 202 22.50 -2.86 7.36
CA SER A 202 22.24 -2.50 8.77
C SER A 202 22.84 -3.47 9.78
N HIS A 203 22.99 -4.74 9.41
CA HIS A 203 23.46 -5.81 10.31
C HIS A 203 24.68 -6.55 9.74
N GLU A 204 25.29 -6.02 8.68
CA GLU A 204 26.45 -6.60 7.99
C GLU A 204 26.26 -8.09 7.62
N LEU A 205 25.00 -8.48 7.40
CA LEU A 205 24.63 -9.86 7.14
C LEU A 205 25.10 -10.27 5.74
N PRO A 206 25.75 -11.43 5.56
CA PRO A 206 26.08 -11.92 4.23
C PRO A 206 24.84 -11.98 3.32
N TRP A 207 24.98 -11.59 2.05
CA TRP A 207 23.87 -11.49 1.08
C TRP A 207 22.93 -12.68 1.10
N ARG A 208 23.47 -13.91 1.13
CA ARG A 208 22.68 -15.13 1.20
C ARG A 208 21.73 -15.16 2.40
N LYS A 209 22.22 -14.79 3.60
CA LYS A 209 21.40 -14.76 4.82
C LYS A 209 20.39 -13.61 4.79
N ALA A 210 20.79 -12.44 4.29
CA ALA A 210 19.89 -11.29 4.17
C ALA A 210 18.70 -11.57 3.23
N VAL A 211 18.97 -12.20 2.08
CA VAL A 211 17.93 -12.64 1.14
C VAL A 211 17.01 -13.68 1.78
N TYR A 212 17.55 -14.71 2.44
CA TYR A 212 16.71 -15.68 3.15
C TYR A 212 15.84 -15.02 4.22
N ALA A 213 16.41 -14.13 5.03
CA ALA A 213 15.67 -13.43 6.08
C ALA A 213 14.50 -12.64 5.50
N SER A 214 14.75 -11.89 4.43
CA SER A 214 13.71 -11.10 3.77
C SER A 214 12.63 -11.96 3.12
N VAL A 215 13.00 -13.03 2.42
CA VAL A 215 12.02 -13.94 1.78
C VAL A 215 11.13 -14.59 2.82
N ILE A 216 11.70 -15.09 3.92
CA ILE A 216 10.94 -15.69 5.02
C ILE A 216 10.00 -14.66 5.64
N ALA A 217 10.48 -13.44 5.93
CA ALA A 217 9.64 -12.38 6.47
C ALA A 217 8.50 -12.00 5.53
N THR A 218 8.76 -11.88 4.22
CA THR A 218 7.72 -11.57 3.23
C THR A 218 6.66 -12.67 3.16
N VAL A 219 7.07 -13.94 3.12
CA VAL A 219 6.12 -15.07 3.10
C VAL A 219 5.26 -15.05 4.36
N ILE A 220 5.86 -14.94 5.54
CA ILE A 220 5.11 -14.87 6.81
C ILE A 220 4.19 -13.64 6.84
N ASN A 221 4.67 -12.49 6.37
CA ASN A 221 3.89 -11.26 6.34
C ASN A 221 2.68 -11.39 5.40
N LEU A 222 2.82 -12.03 4.24
CA LEU A 222 1.70 -12.31 3.33
C LEU A 222 0.64 -13.19 3.99
N PHE A 223 1.05 -14.23 4.72
CA PHE A 223 0.13 -15.07 5.49
C PHE A 223 -0.58 -14.26 6.59
N LEU A 224 0.16 -13.55 7.44
CA LEU A 224 -0.43 -12.76 8.53
C LEU A 224 -1.37 -11.67 8.01
N ARG A 225 -1.02 -11.03 6.90
CA ARG A 225 -1.85 -10.02 6.25
C ARG A 225 -3.21 -10.56 5.84
N SER A 226 -3.31 -11.79 5.36
CA SER A 226 -4.60 -12.40 5.02
C SER A 226 -5.53 -12.64 6.22
N PHE A 227 -5.01 -12.72 7.45
CA PHE A 227 -5.83 -12.86 8.67
C PHE A 227 -6.20 -11.51 9.30
N ILE A 228 -5.34 -10.50 9.16
CA ILE A 228 -5.49 -9.19 9.83
C ILE A 228 -6.22 -8.17 8.93
N LEU A 229 -5.94 -8.21 7.63
CA LEU A 229 -6.49 -7.28 6.64
C LEU A 229 -7.48 -7.96 5.67
N GLY A 230 -7.72 -9.26 5.84
CA GLY A 230 -8.70 -10.05 5.08
C GLY A 230 -10.08 -10.04 5.70
#